data_AF-A0A2C9VHR2-F1
#
_entry.id   AF-A0A2C9VHR2-F1
#
_cell.length_a   1.000
_cell.length_b   1.000
_cell.length_c   1.000
_cell.angle_alpha   90.00
_cell.angle_beta   90.00
_cell.angle_gamma   90.00
#
_symmetry.space_group_name_H-M   'P 1'
#
loop_
_entity.id
_entity.type
_entity.pdbx_description
1 polymer ?
#
loop_
_entity_poly.entity_id
_entity_poly.type
_entity_poly.pdbx_seq_one_letter_code
_entity_poly.pdbx_strand_id
1 'polypeptide(L)'
;MKDIIPINDPKTVVLFSKLLKKTDLEHQLIVPSEVLKKYPILDQNGHVSKFIISFDKNGKRWEFPLATRNTGIYEKPSVPPASWHPFVAEYGLRAGDSVLFYTRRDDPANKIQVRGLRKTILFKGEESWVEV
;
A
#
# COMPACT_ATOMS: atom_id res chain seq x y z
N MET A 1 -3.93 15.95 16.71
CA MET A 1 -4.39 15.05 15.62
C MET A 1 -3.64 15.48 14.37
N LYS A 2 -2.92 14.58 13.69
CA LYS A 2 -2.31 14.93 12.41
C LYS A 2 -3.42 14.99 11.36
N ASP A 3 -3.50 16.08 10.63
CA ASP A 3 -4.52 16.28 9.59
C ASP A 3 -4.49 15.13 8.60
N ILE A 4 -5.67 14.61 8.24
CA ILE A 4 -5.80 13.55 7.25
C ILE A 4 -5.39 14.15 5.89
N ILE A 5 -4.19 13.80 5.42
CA ILE A 5 -3.68 14.33 4.15
C ILE A 5 -4.56 13.83 3.00
N PRO A 6 -5.12 14.69 2.15
CA PRO A 6 -5.94 14.25 1.02
C PRO A 6 -5.13 13.40 0.03
N ILE A 7 -5.77 12.37 -0.53
CA ILE A 7 -5.14 11.50 -1.55
C ILE A 7 -4.69 12.27 -2.80
N ASN A 8 -5.30 13.44 -3.05
CA ASN A 8 -5.01 14.33 -4.18
C ASN A 8 -4.01 15.46 -3.83
N ASP A 9 -3.30 15.39 -2.71
CA ASP A 9 -2.24 16.36 -2.37
C ASP A 9 -1.15 16.37 -3.47
N PRO A 10 -0.82 17.52 -4.08
CA PRO A 10 0.21 17.61 -5.13
C PRO A 10 1.63 17.20 -4.67
N LYS A 11 1.85 17.11 -3.35
CA LYS A 11 3.10 16.60 -2.77
C LYS A 11 3.14 15.08 -2.66
N THR A 12 2.04 14.39 -2.90
CA THR A 12 1.93 12.93 -2.85
C THR A 12 2.38 12.31 -4.16
N VAL A 13 3.28 11.32 -4.07
CA VAL A 13 3.67 10.46 -5.19
C VAL A 13 3.12 9.07 -4.92
N VAL A 14 2.09 8.68 -5.67
CA VAL A 14 1.50 7.34 -5.56
C VAL A 14 2.47 6.32 -6.13
N LEU A 15 2.89 5.36 -5.30
CA LEU A 15 3.66 4.20 -5.74
C LEU A 15 2.72 3.21 -6.40
N PHE A 16 1.66 2.83 -5.69
CA PHE A 16 0.53 2.08 -6.23
C PHE A 16 -0.71 2.15 -5.36
N SER A 17 -1.85 1.86 -5.99
CA SER A 17 -3.13 1.63 -5.33
C SER A 17 -3.70 0.31 -5.86
N LYS A 18 -4.39 -0.44 -4.99
CA LYS A 18 -5.01 -1.70 -5.39
C LYS A 18 -6.33 -1.93 -4.68
N LEU A 19 -7.37 -2.13 -5.49
CA LEU A 19 -8.66 -2.66 -5.04
C LEU A 19 -8.48 -4.11 -4.56
N LEU A 20 -8.79 -4.36 -3.29
CA LEU A 20 -8.60 -5.63 -2.63
C LEU A 20 -9.68 -6.62 -3.05
N LYS A 21 -9.23 -7.76 -3.60
CA LYS A 21 -10.08 -8.91 -3.90
C LYS A 21 -10.07 -9.88 -2.73
N LYS A 22 -11.01 -10.84 -2.74
CA LYS A 22 -11.07 -11.94 -1.76
C LYS A 22 -9.72 -12.64 -1.58
N THR A 23 -9.00 -12.89 -2.68
CA THR A 23 -7.65 -13.49 -2.65
C THR A 23 -6.62 -12.64 -1.92
N ASP A 24 -6.72 -11.31 -2.02
CA ASP A 24 -5.80 -10.41 -1.32
C ASP A 24 -6.02 -10.46 0.19
N LEU A 25 -7.27 -10.65 0.62
CA LEU A 25 -7.65 -10.64 2.04
C LEU A 25 -7.44 -11.98 2.73
N GLU A 26 -7.60 -13.09 2.00
CA GLU A 26 -7.54 -14.44 2.56
C GLU A 26 -6.16 -15.10 2.40
N HIS A 27 -5.34 -14.65 1.44
CA HIS A 27 -4.09 -15.30 1.09
C HIS A 27 -2.90 -14.35 1.08
N GLN A 28 -2.82 -13.40 0.16
CA GLN A 28 -1.65 -12.54 0.03
C GLN A 28 -1.96 -11.30 -0.79
N LEU A 29 -1.36 -10.17 -0.44
CA LEU A 29 -1.46 -8.98 -1.28
C LEU A 29 -0.58 -9.16 -2.52
N ILE A 30 -1.18 -9.30 -3.70
CA ILE A 30 -0.41 -9.29 -4.95
C ILE A 30 -0.03 -7.85 -5.26
N VAL A 31 1.27 -7.57 -5.33
CA VAL A 31 1.81 -6.26 -5.70
C VAL A 31 1.85 -6.17 -7.23
N PRO A 32 1.40 -5.07 -7.85
CA PRO A 32 1.48 -4.95 -9.30
C PRO A 32 2.95 -4.95 -9.78
N SER A 33 3.30 -5.81 -10.73
CA SER A 33 4.69 -6.01 -11.17
C SER A 33 5.35 -4.74 -11.73
N GLU A 34 4.56 -3.84 -12.33
CA GLU A 34 5.05 -2.56 -12.87
C GLU A 34 5.54 -1.60 -11.77
N VAL A 35 5.11 -1.79 -10.53
CA VAL A 35 5.56 -0.97 -9.38
C VAL A 35 7.05 -1.14 -9.17
N LEU A 36 7.55 -2.39 -9.22
CA LEU A 36 8.96 -2.67 -9.01
C LEU A 36 9.87 -2.07 -10.09
N LYS A 37 9.34 -1.95 -11.33
CA LYS A 37 10.06 -1.32 -12.44
C LYS A 37 10.09 0.20 -12.31
N LYS A 38 8.95 0.79 -11.96
CA LYS A 38 8.77 2.26 -11.94
C LYS A 38 9.33 2.89 -10.67
N TYR A 39 9.20 2.20 -9.55
CA TYR A 39 9.62 2.64 -8.23
C TYR A 39 10.43 1.53 -7.56
N PRO A 40 11.73 1.41 -7.88
CA PRO A 40 12.59 0.45 -7.20
C PRO A 40 12.57 0.78 -5.72
N ILE A 41 12.07 -0.15 -4.91
CA ILE A 41 12.01 0.01 -3.46
C ILE A 41 13.43 -0.27 -2.97
N LEU A 42 14.14 0.77 -2.52
CA LEU A 42 15.53 0.66 -2.11
C LEU A 42 15.65 0.56 -0.59
N ASP A 43 16.62 -0.20 -0.12
CA ASP A 43 17.04 -0.19 1.27
C ASP A 43 17.88 1.05 1.59
N GLN A 44 18.30 1.19 2.86
CA GLN A 44 19.13 2.32 3.31
C GLN A 44 20.50 2.41 2.62
N ASN A 45 20.96 1.35 1.94
CA ASN A 45 22.21 1.28 1.21
C ASN A 45 22.02 1.48 -0.30
N GLY A 46 20.79 1.68 -0.78
CA GLY A 46 20.48 1.85 -2.20
C GLY A 46 20.31 0.54 -2.98
N HIS A 47 20.25 -0.62 -2.30
CA HIS A 47 19.98 -1.90 -2.95
C HIS A 47 18.49 -2.18 -3.07
N VAL A 48 18.08 -3.02 -4.02
CA VAL A 48 16.69 -3.47 -4.12
C VAL A 48 16.27 -4.17 -2.82
N SER A 49 15.31 -3.58 -2.13
CA SER A 49 14.80 -4.03 -0.86
C SER A 49 13.91 -5.26 -1.03
N LYS A 50 14.07 -6.21 -0.12
CA LYS A 50 13.15 -7.35 0.04
C LYS A 50 11.91 -7.01 0.86
N PHE A 51 11.79 -5.77 1.34
CA PHE A 51 10.71 -5.31 2.20
C PHE A 51 10.17 -3.97 1.72
N ILE A 52 8.85 -3.80 1.78
CA ILE A 52 8.22 -2.48 1.78
C ILE A 52 8.09 -2.06 3.25
N ILE A 53 8.99 -1.20 3.70
CA ILE A 53 8.88 -0.56 5.02
C ILE A 53 7.99 0.66 4.85
N SER A 54 6.82 0.64 5.46
CA SER A 54 5.85 1.73 5.36
C SER A 54 5.36 2.20 6.72
N PHE A 55 4.76 3.38 6.75
CA PHE A 55 4.20 3.98 7.96
C PHE A 55 2.74 4.34 7.72
N ASP A 56 1.90 4.14 8.74
CA ASP A 56 0.51 4.59 8.69
C ASP A 56 0.38 6.07 9.11
N LYS A 57 -0.86 6.59 9.11
CA LYS A 57 -1.17 7.96 9.58
C LYS A 57 -0.73 8.24 11.03
N ASN A 58 -0.65 7.20 11.87
CA ASN A 58 -0.23 7.30 13.26
C ASN A 58 1.30 7.21 13.41
N GLY A 59 2.03 6.92 12.33
CA GLY A 59 3.47 6.66 12.34
C GLY A 59 3.84 5.24 12.78
N LYS A 60 2.86 4.33 12.89
CA LYS A 60 3.11 2.91 13.13
C LYS A 60 3.83 2.32 11.93
N ARG A 61 4.95 1.64 12.19
CA ARG A 61 5.76 0.95 11.19
C ARG A 61 5.11 -0.37 10.80
N TRP A 62 5.03 -0.60 9.50
CA TRP A 62 4.59 -1.84 8.87
C TRP A 62 5.70 -2.37 7.97
N GLU A 63 6.01 -3.66 8.10
CA GLU A 63 7.03 -4.33 7.31
C GLU A 63 6.40 -5.41 6.45
N PHE A 64 6.42 -5.18 5.14
CA PHE A 64 5.84 -6.09 4.17
C PHE A 64 6.95 -6.77 3.36
N PRO A 65 7.38 -7.99 3.72
CA PRO A 65 8.28 -8.77 2.90
C PRO A 65 7.69 -8.97 1.50
N LEU A 66 8.51 -8.77 0.48
CA LEU A 66 8.19 -9.05 -0.91
C LEU A 66 8.70 -10.44 -1.28
N ALA A 67 7.76 -11.36 -1.44
CA ALA A 67 8.02 -12.65 -2.05
C ALA A 67 7.80 -12.53 -3.57
N THR A 68 8.89 -12.60 -4.33
CA THR A 68 8.81 -12.66 -5.81
C THR A 68 8.85 -14.12 -6.24
N ARG A 69 7.73 -14.60 -6.79
CA ARG A 69 7.70 -15.92 -7.41
C ARG A 69 8.21 -15.83 -8.85
N ASN A 70 9.32 -16.51 -9.14
CA ASN A 70 9.98 -16.51 -10.45
C ASN A 70 9.53 -17.65 -11.39
N THR A 71 8.39 -18.28 -11.12
CA THR A 71 7.87 -19.34 -12.01
C THR A 71 6.95 -18.73 -13.06
N GLY A 72 7.49 -18.41 -14.25
CA GLY A 72 6.74 -17.88 -15.39
C GLY A 72 7.44 -16.69 -16.05
N ILE A 73 6.85 -16.18 -17.15
CA ILE A 73 7.41 -15.09 -17.97
C ILE A 73 7.42 -13.75 -17.19
N TYR A 74 6.58 -13.61 -16.16
CA TYR A 74 6.42 -12.38 -15.40
C TYR A 74 6.61 -12.61 -13.91
N GLU A 75 7.42 -11.76 -13.29
CA GLU A 75 7.54 -11.68 -11.83
C GLU A 75 6.19 -11.34 -11.21
N LYS A 76 5.80 -12.09 -10.19
CA LYS A 76 4.59 -11.82 -9.40
C LYS A 76 5.02 -11.53 -7.96
N PRO A 77 5.34 -10.26 -7.64
CA PRO A 77 5.64 -9.88 -6.28
C PRO A 77 4.39 -9.93 -5.43
N SER A 78 4.53 -10.43 -4.20
CA SER A 78 3.43 -10.55 -3.26
C SER A 78 3.89 -10.35 -1.83
N VAL A 79 3.00 -9.85 -0.98
CA VAL A 79 3.21 -9.76 0.46
C VAL A 79 2.54 -10.97 1.13
N PRO A 80 3.29 -11.81 1.83
CA PRO A 80 2.76 -13.00 2.50
C PRO A 80 1.66 -12.71 3.53
N PRO A 81 0.76 -13.68 3.79
CA PRO A 81 -0.35 -13.53 4.72
C PRO A 81 0.09 -13.13 6.12
N ALA A 82 1.20 -13.70 6.62
CA ALA A 82 1.68 -13.46 7.98
C ALA A 82 1.99 -11.98 8.28
N SER A 83 2.46 -11.23 7.28
CA SER A 83 2.73 -9.79 7.39
C SER A 83 1.55 -8.92 6.92
N TRP A 84 0.70 -9.44 6.03
CA TRP A 84 -0.40 -8.68 5.45
C TRP A 84 -1.68 -8.72 6.29
N HIS A 85 -2.08 -9.89 6.79
CA HIS A 85 -3.32 -10.04 7.55
C HIS A 85 -3.39 -9.20 8.83
N PRO A 86 -2.30 -8.96 9.58
CA PRO A 86 -2.34 -8.04 10.70
C PRO A 86 -2.77 -6.62 10.29
N PHE A 87 -2.32 -6.12 9.14
CA PHE A 87 -2.78 -4.85 8.59
C PHE A 87 -4.26 -4.90 8.21
N VAL A 88 -4.68 -5.95 7.50
CA VAL A 88 -6.10 -6.16 7.14
C VAL A 88 -7.01 -6.15 8.36
N ALA A 89 -6.62 -6.85 9.43
CA ALA A 89 -7.40 -6.95 10.65
C ALA A 89 -7.46 -5.62 11.40
N GLU A 90 -6.34 -4.91 11.50
CA GLU A 90 -6.26 -3.64 12.25
C GLU A 90 -7.11 -2.53 11.64
N TYR A 91 -7.12 -2.42 10.31
CA TYR A 91 -7.93 -1.43 9.59
C TYR A 91 -9.29 -1.98 9.14
N GLY A 92 -9.65 -3.21 9.54
CA GLY A 92 -10.92 -3.85 9.20
C GLY A 92 -11.20 -3.87 7.69
N LEU A 93 -10.19 -4.16 6.87
CA LEU A 93 -10.29 -4.15 5.41
C LEU A 93 -11.16 -5.30 4.91
N ARG A 94 -11.97 -5.02 3.89
CA ARG A 94 -12.86 -6.00 3.25
C ARG A 94 -12.81 -5.90 1.73
N ALA A 95 -13.43 -6.86 1.06
CA ALA A 95 -13.45 -6.89 -0.40
C ALA A 95 -14.12 -5.62 -0.95
N GLY A 96 -13.47 -4.97 -1.92
CA GLY A 96 -13.89 -3.68 -2.45
C GLY A 96 -13.29 -2.45 -1.76
N ASP A 97 -12.58 -2.62 -0.64
CA ASP A 97 -11.68 -1.59 -0.13
C ASP A 97 -10.41 -1.52 -1.00
N SER A 98 -9.63 -0.45 -0.87
CA SER A 98 -8.34 -0.28 -1.55
C SER A 98 -7.21 -0.15 -0.54
N VAL A 99 -6.02 -0.60 -0.91
CA VAL A 99 -4.77 -0.24 -0.21
C VAL A 99 -3.97 0.74 -1.07
N LEU A 100 -3.42 1.77 -0.46
CA LEU A 100 -2.62 2.80 -1.11
C LEU A 100 -1.22 2.85 -0.49
N PHE A 101 -0.19 2.77 -1.33
CA PHE A 101 1.20 3.04 -0.97
C PHE A 101 1.69 4.29 -1.70
N TYR A 102 2.28 5.22 -0.96
CA TYR A 102 2.72 6.50 -1.51
C TYR A 102 3.91 7.08 -0.76
N THR A 103 4.63 8.03 -1.34
CA THR A 103 5.61 8.86 -0.65
C THR A 103 5.15 10.32 -0.69
N ARG A 104 5.76 11.17 0.14
CA ARG A 104 5.57 12.62 0.06
C ARG A 104 6.88 13.33 -0.18
N ARG A 105 6.83 14.43 -0.95
CA ARG A 105 8.03 15.23 -1.27
C ARG A 105 8.62 15.96 -0.06
N ASP A 106 7.84 16.17 0.99
CA ASP A 106 8.24 16.82 2.24
C ASP A 106 8.66 15.83 3.34
N ASP A 107 8.42 14.53 3.14
CA ASP A 107 8.92 13.48 4.02
C ASP A 107 10.40 13.16 3.69
N PRO A 108 11.16 12.56 4.64
CA PRO A 108 12.47 11.99 4.34
C PRO A 108 12.43 11.08 3.12
N ALA A 109 13.50 11.08 2.34
CA ALA A 109 13.63 10.25 1.15
C ALA A 109 13.28 8.79 1.46
N ASN A 110 12.51 8.16 0.57
CA ASN A 110 12.07 6.76 0.69
C ASN A 110 11.15 6.44 1.88
N LYS A 111 10.59 7.44 2.58
CA LYS A 111 9.55 7.18 3.58
C LYS A 111 8.23 6.85 2.90
N ILE A 112 7.95 5.56 2.79
CA ILE A 112 6.71 5.05 2.22
C ILE A 112 5.61 5.12 3.28
N GLN A 113 4.44 5.57 2.86
CA GLN A 113 3.22 5.63 3.64
C GLN A 113 2.25 4.57 3.13
N VAL A 114 1.42 4.01 4.01
CA VAL A 114 0.39 3.03 3.66
C VAL A 114 -0.95 3.40 4.25
N ARG A 115 -2.03 3.19 3.49
CA ARG A 115 -3.43 3.43 3.93
C ARG A 115 -4.37 2.36 3.44
N GLY A 116 -5.34 2.01 4.27
CA GLY A 116 -6.57 1.34 3.86
C GLY A 116 -7.64 2.38 3.53
N LEU A 117 -8.34 2.21 2.40
CA LEU A 117 -9.36 3.13 1.91
C LEU A 117 -10.66 2.41 1.63
N ARG A 118 -11.78 2.95 2.10
CA ARG A 118 -13.12 2.45 1.81
C ARG A 118 -13.88 3.43 0.95
N LYS A 119 -14.53 2.90 -0.08
CA LYS A 119 -15.45 3.68 -0.91
C LYS A 119 -16.69 4.04 -0.11
N THR A 120 -17.02 5.33 -0.06
CA THR A 120 -18.26 5.86 0.50
C THR A 120 -19.03 6.61 -0.58
N ILE A 121 -20.36 6.59 -0.48
CA ILE A 121 -21.25 7.39 -1.34
C ILE A 121 -21.74 8.55 -0.48
N LEU A 122 -21.47 9.77 -0.92
CA LEU A 122 -21.93 10.99 -0.27
C LEU A 122 -23.41 11.24 -0.58
N PHE A 123 -24.08 12.08 0.21
CA PHE A 123 -25.52 12.40 0.10
C PHE A 123 -25.94 13.10 -1.23
N LYS A 124 -25.08 13.12 -2.25
CA LYS A 124 -25.36 13.60 -3.60
C LYS A 124 -25.04 12.58 -4.71
N GLY A 125 -24.75 11.33 -4.34
CA GLY A 125 -24.33 10.29 -5.30
C GLY A 125 -22.86 10.39 -5.73
N GLU A 126 -22.11 11.37 -5.21
CA GLU A 126 -20.66 11.44 -5.40
C GLU A 126 -19.94 10.36 -4.60
N GLU A 127 -18.97 9.72 -5.24
CA GLU A 127 -18.16 8.67 -4.65
C GLU A 127 -16.88 9.29 -4.06
N SER A 128 -16.50 8.86 -2.86
CA SER A 128 -15.25 9.26 -2.21
C SER A 128 -14.54 8.08 -1.58
N TRP A 129 -13.22 8.16 -1.46
CA TRP A 129 -12.40 7.18 -0.76
C TRP A 129 -11.98 7.75 0.58
N VAL A 130 -12.44 7.11 1.66
CA VAL A 130 -12.16 7.52 3.04
C VAL A 130 -11.20 6.53 3.66
N GLU A 131 -10.21 7.02 4.39
CA GLU A 131 -9.29 6.18 5.13
C GLU A 131 -10.01 5.49 6.29
N VAL A 132 -9.81 4.18 6.43
CA VAL A 132 -10.33 3.38 7.53
C VAL A 132 -9.40 3.33 8.73
#